data_AF-J4TYC6-F1
#
_entry.id   AF-J4TYC6-F1
#
_cell.length_a   1.000
_cell.length_b   1.000
_cell.length_c   1.000
_cell.angle_alpha   90.00
_cell.angle_beta   90.00
_cell.angle_gamma   90.00
#
_symmetry.space_group_name_H-M   'P 1'
#
loop_
_entity.id
_entity.type
_entity.pdbx_description
1 polymer ?
#
loop_
_entity_poly.entity_id
_entity_poly.type
_entity_poly.pdbx_seq_one_letter_code
_entity_poly.pdbx_strand_id
1 'polypeptide(L)'
;MLKRSFNVLTVVNRIRLSSNIGIACYHRSLLSQQQTSTPASPRKEIKSLEDLADLNSLDGVDTELIRNLINERTTELNIKNELNMLRKFSAEEELGHESPMKKFVRPLWMFILMGSSVYLLLHYTWWKLEYDERENELKKEVEILECQLNELISQDKNRDSGRSNDDSESGNAKPWYKRLF
;
A
#
# COMPACT_ATOMS: atom_id res chain seq x y z
N MET A 1 -20.72 17.22 25.01
CA MET A 1 -21.50 16.43 24.04
C MET A 1 -20.53 15.57 23.23
N LEU A 2 -20.69 14.25 23.35
CA LEU A 2 -19.82 13.23 22.76
C LEU A 2 -20.15 12.96 21.28
N LYS A 3 -19.17 12.29 20.64
CA LYS A 3 -19.26 11.40 19.47
C LYS A 3 -19.31 12.05 18.09
N ARG A 4 -18.15 11.99 17.43
CA ARG A 4 -18.11 11.48 16.05
C ARG A 4 -16.88 10.60 15.86
N SER A 5 -17.10 9.28 15.98
CA SER A 5 -16.16 8.28 15.49
C SER A 5 -16.26 8.22 13.97
N PHE A 6 -15.12 8.19 13.29
CA PHE A 6 -15.04 7.55 11.98
C PHE A 6 -13.89 6.57 12.01
N ASN A 7 -14.30 5.30 12.00
CA ASN A 7 -13.47 4.13 11.93
C ASN A 7 -13.52 3.61 10.48
N VAL A 8 -12.35 3.14 10.01
CA VAL A 8 -12.12 2.10 9.00
C VAL A 8 -12.38 2.50 7.54
N LEU A 9 -11.32 2.50 6.72
CA LEU A 9 -11.07 1.44 5.73
C LEU A 9 -9.75 1.70 4.99
N THR A 10 -8.70 1.01 5.43
CA THR A 10 -7.56 0.64 4.58
C THR A 10 -7.96 -0.57 3.75
N VAL A 11 -8.09 -0.40 2.44
CA VAL A 11 -8.07 -1.53 1.48
C VAL A 11 -7.09 -1.17 0.37
N VAL A 12 -5.96 -1.87 0.41
CA VAL A 12 -5.05 -2.07 -0.73
C VAL A 12 -5.73 -3.07 -1.65
N ASN A 13 -5.94 -2.75 -2.93
CA ASN A 13 -5.58 -3.73 -3.96
C ASN A 13 -5.33 -3.11 -5.34
N ARG A 14 -4.31 -3.67 -5.98
CA ARG A 14 -3.75 -3.30 -7.27
C ARG A 14 -4.73 -3.62 -8.40
N ILE A 15 -4.84 -2.73 -9.39
CA ILE A 15 -5.39 -3.10 -10.70
C ILE A 15 -4.28 -2.89 -11.74
N ARG A 16 -3.66 -4.01 -12.09
CA ARG A 16 -2.69 -4.14 -13.17
C ARG A 16 -3.51 -4.24 -14.46
N LEU A 17 -3.62 -3.15 -15.20
CA LEU A 17 -4.20 -3.14 -16.55
C LEU A 17 -3.18 -3.75 -17.52
N SER A 18 -3.14 -5.08 -17.61
CA SER A 18 -2.49 -5.76 -18.73
C SER A 18 -3.46 -5.82 -19.90
N SER A 19 -3.19 -4.98 -20.90
CA SER A 19 -3.80 -5.02 -22.22
C SER A 19 -3.47 -6.36 -22.90
N ASN A 20 -4.42 -7.29 -22.93
CA ASN A 20 -4.32 -8.47 -23.78
C ASN A 20 -4.86 -8.10 -25.16
N ILE A 21 -4.02 -7.48 -26.00
CA ILE A 21 -4.26 -7.43 -27.44
C ILE A 21 -3.83 -8.78 -27.99
N GLY A 22 -4.79 -9.71 -28.03
CA GLY A 22 -4.64 -10.95 -28.78
C GLY A 22 -4.63 -10.63 -30.26
N ILE A 23 -3.45 -10.67 -30.90
CA ILE A 23 -3.35 -10.69 -32.36
C ILE A 23 -3.80 -12.08 -32.80
N ALA A 24 -5.06 -12.19 -33.21
CA ALA A 24 -5.57 -13.36 -33.91
C ALA A 24 -4.95 -13.38 -35.32
N CYS A 25 -3.86 -14.12 -35.48
CA CYS A 25 -3.33 -14.44 -36.80
C CYS A 25 -4.24 -15.48 -37.45
N TYR A 26 -5.16 -15.03 -38.29
CA TYR A 26 -5.91 -15.90 -39.19
C TYR A 26 -4.96 -16.46 -40.26
N HIS A 27 -4.47 -17.68 -40.08
CA HIS A 27 -3.81 -18.43 -41.14
C HIS A 27 -4.89 -19.01 -42.06
N ARG A 28 -5.26 -18.25 -43.11
CA ARG A 28 -6.13 -18.71 -44.19
C ARG A 28 -5.31 -19.57 -45.14
N SER A 29 -5.29 -20.88 -44.89
CA SER A 29 -4.78 -21.87 -45.84
C SER A 29 -5.67 -21.90 -47.07
N LEU A 30 -5.22 -21.27 -48.16
CA LEU A 30 -5.75 -21.53 -49.49
C LEU A 30 -5.15 -22.85 -49.98
N LEU A 31 -5.87 -23.94 -49.70
CA LEU A 31 -5.55 -25.26 -50.22
C LEU A 31 -5.83 -25.26 -51.73
N SER A 32 -4.76 -25.20 -52.51
CA SER A 32 -4.77 -25.45 -53.94
C SER A 32 -5.30 -26.86 -54.19
N GLN A 33 -6.46 -26.90 -54.85
CA GLN A 33 -7.07 -28.10 -55.38
C GLN A 33 -6.31 -28.51 -56.65
N GLN A 34 -5.57 -29.61 -56.58
CA GLN A 34 -5.32 -30.42 -57.78
C GLN A 34 -5.25 -31.89 -57.40
N GLN A 35 -6.39 -32.56 -57.57
CA GLN A 35 -6.49 -34.00 -57.65
C GLN A 35 -6.08 -34.43 -59.06
N THR A 36 -5.10 -35.32 -59.15
CA THR A 36 -4.97 -36.30 -60.23
C THR A 36 -4.85 -37.70 -59.61
N SER A 37 -5.45 -38.68 -60.28
CA SER A 37 -6.07 -39.88 -59.72
C SER A 37 -5.27 -41.19 -59.87
N THR A 38 -5.49 -42.12 -58.91
CA THR A 38 -5.41 -43.62 -58.93
C THR A 38 -4.06 -44.38 -59.00
N PRO A 39 -3.93 -45.66 -58.50
CA PRO A 39 -4.65 -46.38 -57.42
C PRO A 39 -3.77 -47.17 -56.38
N ALA A 40 -4.37 -47.46 -55.22
CA ALA A 40 -4.24 -48.64 -54.32
C ALA A 40 -2.92 -49.03 -53.60
N SER A 41 -2.88 -48.73 -52.29
CA SER A 41 -2.40 -49.57 -51.14
C SER A 41 -2.73 -48.79 -49.85
N PRO A 42 -3.04 -49.39 -48.67
CA PRO A 42 -3.48 -48.63 -47.50
C PRO A 42 -2.28 -47.89 -46.88
N ARG A 43 -1.96 -46.72 -47.45
CA ARG A 43 -0.86 -45.88 -47.00
C ARG A 43 -1.34 -45.09 -45.80
N LYS A 44 -0.71 -45.29 -44.64
CA LYS A 44 -0.82 -44.35 -43.52
C LYS A 44 -0.52 -42.95 -44.07
N GLU A 45 -1.42 -42.00 -43.86
CA GLU A 45 -1.21 -40.61 -44.28
C GLU A 45 -0.09 -40.00 -43.45
N ILE A 46 1.12 -40.00 -44.00
CA ILE A 46 2.29 -39.42 -43.34
C ILE A 46 2.11 -37.90 -43.31
N LYS A 47 1.96 -37.34 -42.10
CA LYS A 47 1.73 -35.89 -41.89
C LYS A 47 2.89 -35.19 -41.19
N SER A 48 3.82 -35.91 -40.56
CA SER A 48 4.93 -35.33 -39.82
C SER A 48 6.22 -36.14 -39.97
N LEU A 49 7.37 -35.51 -39.71
CA LEU A 49 8.67 -36.19 -39.71
C LEU A 49 8.73 -37.29 -38.64
N GLU A 50 8.02 -37.12 -37.52
CA GLU A 50 7.88 -38.17 -36.51
C GLU A 50 7.20 -39.43 -37.08
N ASP A 51 6.19 -39.25 -37.93
CA ASP A 51 5.45 -40.36 -38.54
C ASP A 51 6.27 -41.08 -39.63
N LEU A 52 7.29 -40.41 -40.19
CA LEU A 52 8.32 -41.02 -41.05
C LEU A 52 9.34 -41.84 -40.26
N ALA A 53 9.64 -41.44 -39.02
CA ALA A 53 10.60 -42.13 -38.16
C ALA A 53 10.04 -43.44 -37.59
N ASP A 54 8.71 -43.53 -37.44
CA ASP A 54 8.00 -44.70 -36.92
C ASP A 54 7.71 -45.78 -38.00
N LEU A 55 8.07 -45.54 -39.26
CA LEU A 55 7.90 -46.52 -40.34
C LEU A 55 9.09 -47.49 -40.44
N ASN A 56 8.80 -48.80 -40.38
CA ASN A 56 9.80 -49.88 -40.51
C ASN A 56 10.39 -50.03 -41.93
N SER A 57 9.80 -49.40 -42.95
CA SER A 57 10.31 -49.39 -44.33
C SER A 57 9.89 -48.09 -45.03
N LEU A 58 10.83 -47.48 -45.74
CA LEU A 58 10.64 -46.25 -46.54
C LEU A 58 10.11 -46.53 -47.96
N ASP A 59 9.95 -47.80 -48.33
CA ASP A 59 9.58 -48.25 -49.68
C ASP A 59 8.13 -47.86 -49.99
N GLY A 60 7.95 -46.68 -50.61
CA GLY A 60 6.64 -46.12 -50.98
C GLY A 60 6.40 -44.67 -50.54
N VAL A 61 7.33 -44.03 -49.84
CA VAL A 61 7.25 -42.61 -49.49
C VAL A 61 7.94 -41.76 -50.55
N ASP A 62 7.24 -40.74 -51.03
CA ASP A 62 7.76 -39.84 -52.06
C ASP A 62 8.88 -38.95 -51.51
N THR A 63 10.02 -38.89 -52.20
CA THR A 63 11.21 -38.16 -51.70
C THR A 63 10.98 -36.64 -51.62
N GLU A 64 10.08 -36.12 -52.45
CA GLU A 64 9.66 -34.71 -52.43
C GLU A 64 8.84 -34.37 -51.19
N LEU A 65 8.00 -35.29 -50.70
CA LEU A 65 7.23 -35.11 -49.49
C LEU A 65 8.15 -34.99 -48.26
N ILE A 66 9.14 -35.88 -48.18
CA ILE A 66 10.16 -35.85 -47.11
C ILE A 66 10.91 -34.52 -47.15
N ARG A 67 11.33 -34.07 -48.35
CA ARG A 67 12.03 -32.79 -48.51
C ARG A 67 11.19 -31.60 -48.05
N ASN A 68 9.90 -31.60 -48.38
CA ASN A 68 8.97 -30.54 -47.95
C ASN A 68 8.79 -30.54 -46.44
N LEU A 69 8.65 -31.72 -45.83
CA LEU A 69 8.47 -31.88 -44.38
C LEU A 69 9.72 -31.47 -43.58
N ILE A 70 10.91 -31.78 -44.12
CA ILE A 70 12.19 -31.31 -43.58
C ILE A 70 12.26 -29.78 -43.66
N ASN A 71 11.90 -29.21 -44.82
CA ASN A 71 11.95 -27.76 -45.00
C ASN A 71 10.97 -27.05 -44.06
N GLU A 72 9.75 -27.57 -43.91
CA GLU A 72 8.74 -27.06 -42.98
C GLU A 72 9.22 -27.11 -41.52
N ARG A 73 9.79 -28.22 -41.06
CA ARG A 73 10.34 -28.30 -39.70
C ARG A 73 11.56 -27.40 -39.49
N THR A 74 12.36 -27.20 -40.53
CA THR A 74 13.51 -26.29 -40.48
C THR A 74 13.05 -24.84 -40.34
N THR A 75 12.03 -24.42 -41.07
CA THR A 75 11.47 -23.07 -40.95
C THR A 75 10.79 -22.86 -39.60
N GLU A 76 10.04 -23.85 -39.09
CA GLU A 76 9.46 -23.79 -37.75
C GLU A 76 10.53 -23.61 -36.66
N LEU A 77 11.64 -24.35 -36.74
CA LEU A 77 12.74 -24.23 -35.79
C LEU A 77 13.41 -22.87 -35.88
N ASN A 78 13.60 -22.33 -37.08
CA ASN A 78 14.16 -21.00 -37.26
C ASN A 78 13.27 -19.92 -36.62
N ILE A 79 11.95 -19.98 -36.87
CA ILE A 79 10.98 -19.05 -36.27
C ILE A 79 10.97 -19.16 -34.74
N LYS A 80 11.00 -20.39 -34.19
CA LYS A 80 11.09 -20.60 -32.73
C LYS A 80 12.37 -20.01 -32.16
N ASN A 81 13.50 -20.12 -32.87
CA ASN A 81 14.77 -19.54 -32.46
C ASN A 81 14.73 -18.01 -32.47
N GLU A 82 14.19 -17.41 -33.52
CA GLU A 82 13.99 -15.95 -33.62
C GLU A 82 13.08 -15.43 -32.51
N LEU A 83 11.95 -16.10 -32.24
CA LEU A 83 11.06 -15.75 -31.13
C LEU A 83 11.75 -15.87 -29.77
N ASN A 84 12.60 -16.87 -29.58
CA ASN A 84 13.37 -17.03 -28.36
C ASN A 84 14.34 -15.85 -28.16
N MET A 85 15.04 -15.44 -29.21
CA MET A 85 15.91 -14.25 -29.17
C MET A 85 15.12 -12.97 -28.85
N LEU A 86 13.98 -12.74 -29.51
CA LEU A 86 13.14 -11.57 -29.26
C LEU A 86 12.63 -11.53 -27.82
N ARG A 87 12.28 -12.70 -27.25
CA ARG A 87 11.84 -12.81 -25.86
C ARG A 87 12.96 -12.47 -24.88
N LYS A 88 14.20 -12.87 -25.18
CA LYS A 88 15.38 -12.52 -24.37
C LYS A 88 15.62 -11.01 -24.40
N PHE A 89 15.60 -10.40 -25.58
CA PHE A 89 15.75 -8.93 -25.68
C PHE A 89 14.64 -8.19 -24.95
N SER A 90 13.39 -8.63 -25.05
CA SER A 90 12.27 -8.02 -24.31
C SER A 90 12.43 -8.18 -22.79
N ALA A 91 12.91 -9.32 -22.31
CA ALA A 91 13.16 -9.53 -20.88
C ALA A 91 14.33 -8.70 -20.35
N GLU A 92 15.39 -8.54 -21.15
CA GLU A 92 16.54 -7.67 -20.85
C GLU A 92 16.15 -6.20 -20.89
N GLU A 93 15.27 -5.80 -21.81
CA GLU A 93 14.72 -4.46 -21.86
C GLU A 93 13.82 -4.19 -20.64
N GLU A 94 12.97 -5.13 -20.22
CA GLU A 94 12.15 -4.96 -19.01
C GLU A 94 13.00 -4.80 -17.73
N LEU A 95 14.17 -5.46 -17.68
CA LEU A 95 15.19 -5.31 -16.64
C LEU A 95 16.00 -4.01 -16.76
N GLY A 96 16.23 -3.50 -17.98
CA GLY A 96 16.84 -2.19 -18.21
C GLY A 96 15.86 -1.03 -17.95
N HIS A 97 14.58 -1.28 -18.16
CA HIS A 97 13.45 -0.37 -18.03
C HIS A 97 12.69 -0.60 -16.72
N GLU A 98 13.40 -0.95 -15.65
CA GLU A 98 12.88 -0.72 -14.31
C GLU A 98 12.59 0.76 -14.15
N SER A 99 11.32 1.12 -14.35
CA SER A 99 10.80 2.48 -14.45
C SER A 99 11.60 3.46 -13.58
N PRO A 100 12.18 4.53 -14.16
CA PRO A 100 13.04 5.46 -13.44
C PRO A 100 12.33 6.08 -12.23
N MET A 101 11.00 6.07 -12.21
CA MET A 101 10.18 6.52 -11.09
C MET A 101 10.41 5.72 -9.80
N LYS A 102 10.68 4.42 -9.86
CA LYS A 102 10.93 3.60 -8.65
C LYS A 102 12.17 4.07 -7.89
N LYS A 103 13.14 4.67 -8.59
CA LYS A 103 14.38 5.19 -7.99
C LYS A 103 14.12 6.41 -7.11
N PHE A 104 13.02 7.14 -7.34
CA PHE A 104 12.65 8.35 -6.58
C PHE A 104 11.66 8.09 -5.44
N VAL A 105 10.96 6.95 -5.43
CA VAL A 105 10.01 6.62 -4.35
C VAL A 105 10.73 6.46 -3.00
N ARG A 106 11.90 5.83 -3.00
CA ARG A 106 12.69 5.57 -1.78
C ARG A 106 13.17 6.85 -1.08
N PRO A 107 13.81 7.81 -1.76
CA PRO A 107 14.14 9.10 -1.14
C PRO A 107 12.92 9.96 -0.81
N LEU A 108 11.85 9.93 -1.62
CA LEU A 108 10.64 10.70 -1.35
C LEU A 108 9.98 10.28 -0.03
N TRP A 109 9.90 8.97 0.25
CA TRP A 109 9.40 8.47 1.54
C TRP A 109 10.24 8.94 2.72
N MET A 110 11.57 8.99 2.57
CA MET A 110 12.46 9.53 3.60
C MET A 110 12.21 11.02 3.84
N PHE A 111 12.00 11.81 2.79
CA PHE A 111 11.67 13.24 2.92
C PHE A 111 10.33 13.46 3.62
N ILE A 112 9.30 12.68 3.28
CA ILE A 112 7.98 12.77 3.93
C ILE A 112 8.10 12.40 5.41
N LEU A 113 8.82 11.33 5.75
CA LEU A 113 9.06 10.93 7.14
C LEU A 113 9.83 12.00 7.92
N MET A 114 10.88 12.55 7.32
CA MET A 114 11.70 13.58 7.96
C MET A 114 10.88 14.86 8.18
N GLY A 115 10.18 15.34 7.15
CA GLY A 115 9.29 16.50 7.25
C GLY A 115 8.16 16.30 8.26
N SER A 116 7.54 15.12 8.29
CA SER A 116 6.51 14.77 9.28
C SER A 116 7.08 14.80 10.70
N SER A 117 8.26 14.22 10.92
CA SER A 117 8.90 14.20 12.24
C SER A 117 9.24 15.60 12.76
N VAL A 118 9.78 16.46 11.90
CA VAL A 118 10.12 17.85 12.24
C VAL A 118 8.86 18.65 12.53
N TYR A 119 7.81 18.50 11.71
CA TYR A 119 6.53 19.16 11.95
C TYR A 119 5.92 18.75 13.30
N LEU A 120 5.96 17.45 13.63
CA LEU A 120 5.45 16.93 14.89
C LEU A 120 6.26 17.45 16.09
N LEU A 121 7.59 17.51 15.98
CA LEU A 121 8.44 18.08 17.02
C LEU A 121 8.15 19.56 17.25
N LEU A 122 8.06 20.35 16.17
CA LEU A 122 7.78 21.78 16.26
C LEU A 122 6.39 22.02 16.86
N HIS A 123 5.39 21.29 16.37
CA HIS A 123 4.02 21.37 16.88
C HIS A 123 3.93 20.95 18.35
N TYR A 124 4.66 19.91 18.75
CA TYR A 124 4.73 19.48 20.14
C TYR A 124 5.39 20.54 21.03
N THR A 125 6.50 21.15 20.59
CA THR A 125 7.13 22.24 21.33
C THR A 125 6.23 23.46 21.48
N TRP A 126 5.49 23.79 20.42
CA TRP A 126 4.51 24.88 20.45
C TRP A 126 3.41 24.60 21.47
N TRP A 127 2.81 23.41 21.42
CA TRP A 127 1.78 23.01 22.37
C TRP A 127 2.31 23.06 23.79
N LYS A 128 3.50 22.50 24.04
CA LYS A 128 4.10 22.51 25.37
C LYS A 128 4.25 23.94 25.89
N LEU A 129 4.70 24.87 25.06
CA LEU A 129 4.89 26.26 25.44
C LEU A 129 3.56 26.93 25.80
N GLU A 130 2.52 26.73 24.98
CA GLU A 130 1.16 27.21 25.28
C GLU A 130 0.64 26.62 26.60
N TYR A 131 0.89 25.33 26.83
CA TYR A 131 0.46 24.67 28.07
C TYR A 131 1.18 25.21 29.30
N ASP A 132 2.49 25.41 29.21
CA ASP A 132 3.31 25.99 30.29
C ASP A 132 2.85 27.42 30.62
N GLU A 133 2.50 28.23 29.60
CA GLU A 133 1.98 29.58 29.80
C GLU A 133 0.62 29.58 30.50
N ARG A 134 -0.29 28.69 30.09
CA ARG A 134 -1.59 28.50 30.76
C ARG A 134 -1.44 28.02 32.19
N GLU A 135 -0.54 27.07 32.44
CA GLU A 135 -0.29 26.57 33.80
C GLU A 135 0.23 27.69 34.71
N ASN A 136 1.09 28.57 34.17
CA ASN A 136 1.59 29.73 34.91
C ASN A 136 0.50 30.77 35.18
N GLU A 137 -0.40 31.01 34.22
CA GLU A 137 -1.56 31.89 34.41
C GLU A 137 -2.48 31.37 35.53
N LEU A 138 -2.84 30.08 35.49
CA LEU A 138 -3.65 29.47 36.54
C LEU A 138 -2.95 29.48 37.91
N LYS A 139 -1.63 29.24 37.97
CA LYS A 139 -0.88 29.31 39.23
C LYS A 139 -0.94 30.71 39.85
N LYS A 140 -0.81 31.75 39.04
CA LYS A 140 -0.95 33.14 39.52
C LYS A 140 -2.36 33.42 40.02
N GLU A 141 -3.39 32.94 39.32
CA GLU A 141 -4.77 33.08 39.79
C GLU A 141 -4.96 32.39 41.15
N VAL A 142 -4.49 31.16 41.31
CA VAL A 142 -4.55 30.44 42.59
C VAL A 142 -3.82 31.21 43.68
N GLU A 143 -2.60 31.70 43.43
CA GLU A 143 -1.82 32.49 44.39
C GLU A 143 -2.56 33.77 44.83
N ILE A 144 -3.21 34.46 43.89
CA ILE A 144 -4.02 35.65 44.19
C ILE A 144 -5.21 35.26 45.07
N LEU A 145 -5.93 34.18 44.75
CA LEU A 145 -7.06 33.71 45.54
C LEU A 145 -6.62 33.26 46.94
N GLU A 146 -5.49 32.58 47.05
CA GLU A 146 -4.89 32.18 48.33
C GLU A 146 -4.51 33.40 49.18
N CYS A 147 -3.92 34.43 48.56
CA CYS A 147 -3.63 35.69 49.24
C CYS A 147 -4.90 36.38 49.74
N GLN A 148 -5.94 36.48 48.90
CA GLN A 148 -7.22 37.07 49.29
C GLN A 148 -7.88 36.29 50.43
N LEU A 149 -7.85 34.96 50.37
CA LEU A 149 -8.38 34.11 51.43
C LEU A 149 -7.62 34.32 52.75
N ASN A 150 -6.29 34.37 52.68
CA ASN A 150 -5.46 34.60 53.85
C ASN A 150 -5.66 36.01 54.44
N GLU A 151 -5.84 37.02 53.59
CA GLU A 151 -6.19 38.38 54.01
C GLU A 151 -7.53 38.39 54.74
N LEU A 152 -8.58 37.76 54.19
CA LEU A 152 -9.89 37.66 54.84
C LEU A 152 -9.82 36.93 56.18
N ILE A 153 -9.09 35.81 56.27
CA ILE A 153 -8.87 35.08 57.53
C ILE A 153 -8.17 35.97 58.56
N SER A 154 -7.16 36.73 58.13
CA SER A 154 -6.43 37.64 59.01
C SER A 154 -7.30 38.81 59.49
N GLN A 155 -8.18 39.32 58.64
CA GLN A 155 -9.14 40.37 58.98
C GLN A 155 -10.20 39.87 59.97
N ASP A 156 -10.71 38.66 59.78
CA ASP A 156 -11.67 38.01 60.67
C ASP A 156 -11.05 37.75 62.06
N LYS A 157 -9.84 37.20 62.10
CA LYS A 157 -9.09 36.96 63.33
C LYS A 157 -8.81 38.25 64.11
N ASN A 158 -8.46 39.34 63.42
CA ASN A 158 -8.24 40.63 64.06
C ASN A 158 -9.55 41.25 64.58
N ARG A 159 -10.68 41.06 63.88
CA ARG A 159 -12.01 41.48 64.35
C ARG A 159 -12.46 40.75 65.61
N ASP A 160 -12.18 39.45 65.71
CA ASP A 160 -12.50 38.67 66.92
C ASP A 160 -11.63 39.04 68.12
N SER A 161 -10.35 39.39 67.90
CA SER A 161 -9.44 39.80 68.97
C SER A 161 -9.73 41.20 69.58
N GLY A 162 -10.52 42.04 68.88
CA GLY A 162 -10.97 43.34 69.38
C GLY A 162 -12.31 43.30 70.13
N ARG A 163 -12.97 42.13 70.20
CA ARG A 163 -14.31 41.96 70.76
C ARG A 163 -14.35 41.14 72.05
N SER A 164 -13.19 40.77 72.59
CA SER A 164 -13.07 40.10 73.88
C SER A 164 -12.89 41.11 75.02
N ASN A 165 -13.95 41.85 75.31
CA ASN A 165 -14.21 42.41 76.65
C ASN A 165 -15.67 42.87 76.72
N ASP A 166 -16.60 41.93 76.60
CA ASP A 166 -17.79 41.92 77.45
C ASP A 166 -18.52 40.57 77.36
N ASP A 167 -18.89 40.08 78.54
CA ASP A 167 -19.91 39.09 78.85
C ASP A 167 -19.69 37.59 78.53
N SER A 168 -19.33 36.91 79.64
CA SER A 168 -19.76 35.59 80.11
C SER A 168 -20.74 34.73 79.29
N GLU A 169 -20.42 33.43 79.26
CA GLU A 169 -21.31 32.28 79.14
C GLU A 169 -22.30 32.22 77.96
N SER A 170 -21.91 31.52 76.89
CA SER A 170 -22.81 30.52 76.27
C SER A 170 -22.11 29.62 75.24
N GLY A 171 -22.17 28.32 75.52
CA GLY A 171 -22.40 27.24 74.56
C GLY A 171 -21.51 27.12 73.32
N ASN A 172 -20.67 26.08 73.33
CA ASN A 172 -20.12 25.36 72.17
C ASN A 172 -20.99 25.44 70.88
N ALA A 173 -20.82 26.50 70.10
CA ALA A 173 -21.38 26.60 68.76
C ALA A 173 -20.42 25.89 67.80
N LYS A 174 -20.68 24.62 67.52
CA LYS A 174 -19.98 23.91 66.44
C LYS A 174 -20.20 24.67 65.12
N PRO A 175 -19.14 24.90 64.34
CA PRO A 175 -19.26 25.69 63.11
C PRO A 175 -20.12 24.95 62.07
N TRP A 176 -20.90 25.74 61.33
CA TRP A 176 -21.99 25.29 60.45
C TRP A 176 -21.55 24.29 59.35
N TYR A 177 -20.28 24.33 58.94
CA TYR A 177 -19.74 23.44 57.90
C TYR A 177 -19.57 21.98 58.33
N LYS A 178 -19.65 21.66 59.63
CA LYS A 178 -19.59 20.27 60.15
C LYS A 178 -20.91 19.51 60.05
N ARG A 179 -21.98 20.09 59.48
CA ARG A 179 -23.27 19.41 59.30
C ARG A 179 -23.41 18.66 57.96
N LEU A 180 -22.47 18.86 57.04
CA LEU A 180 -22.54 18.33 55.67
C LEU A 180 -21.58 17.16 55.39
N PHE A 181 -20.83 16.70 56.40
CA PHE A 181 -20.02 15.48 56.37
C PHE A 181 -20.59 14.44 57.33
#